data_AF-A0A4Y8C6A5-F1
#
_entry.id   AF-A0A4Y8C6A5-F1
#
_cell.length_a   1.000
_cell.length_b   1.000
_cell.length_c   1.000
_cell.angle_alpha   90.00
_cell.angle_beta   90.00
_cell.angle_gamma   90.00
#
_symmetry.space_group_name_H-M   'P 1'
#
loop_
_entity.id
_entity.type
_entity.pdbx_description
1 polymer ?
#
loop_
_entity_poly.entity_id
_entity_poly.type
_entity_poly.pdbx_seq_one_letter_code
_entity_poly.pdbx_strand_id
1 'polypeptide(L)'
;KHYSNELEANIKAVISNHNSLKDLVEKFEIPYHFISAENLDRKEQENQILKCLEQYKFDYLVLAKYMRILSPDFVRHFEGKIINIHHS
;
A
#
# COMPACT_ATOMS: atom_id res chain seq x y z
N LYS A 1 -9.65 10.23 -5.05
CA LYS A 1 -10.71 10.74 -5.95
C LYS A 1 -11.40 9.57 -6.63
N HIS A 2 -12.72 9.62 -6.82
CA HIS A 2 -13.50 8.57 -7.48
C HIS A 2 -13.56 8.87 -8.98
N TYR A 3 -13.30 7.86 -9.81
CA TYR A 3 -13.42 8.00 -11.27
C TYR A 3 -14.77 7.47 -11.80
N SER A 4 -15.25 6.33 -11.28
CA SER A 4 -16.51 5.69 -11.69
C SER A 4 -17.65 5.77 -10.66
N ASN A 5 -17.41 6.32 -9.46
CA ASN A 5 -18.34 6.28 -8.30
C ASN A 5 -18.79 4.89 -7.84
N GLU A 6 -18.14 3.81 -8.29
CA GLU A 6 -18.52 2.44 -7.92
C GLU A 6 -18.07 2.05 -6.51
N LEU A 7 -17.13 2.80 -5.93
CA LEU A 7 -16.61 2.56 -4.58
C LEU A 7 -16.53 3.88 -3.83
N GLU A 8 -17.30 4.03 -2.75
CA GLU A 8 -17.26 5.17 -1.83
C GLU A 8 -16.02 5.11 -0.90
N ALA A 9 -14.83 4.97 -1.47
CA ALA A 9 -13.55 5.04 -0.77
C ALA A 9 -12.66 6.22 -1.20
N ASN A 10 -11.98 6.84 -0.24
CA ASN A 10 -10.99 7.88 -0.51
C ASN A 10 -9.56 7.31 -0.46
N ILE A 11 -8.98 7.04 -1.62
CA ILE A 11 -7.58 6.56 -1.74
C ILE A 11 -6.62 7.66 -1.26
N LYS A 12 -5.94 7.43 -0.13
CA LYS A 12 -5.00 8.37 0.48
C LYS A 12 -3.63 8.36 -0.19
N ALA A 13 -3.16 7.19 -0.61
CA ALA A 13 -1.89 6.97 -1.28
C ALA A 13 -1.85 5.57 -1.89
N VAL A 14 -0.90 5.36 -2.79
CA VAL A 14 -0.50 4.04 -3.29
C VAL A 14 0.97 3.83 -2.93
N ILE A 15 1.29 2.66 -2.36
CA ILE A 15 2.65 2.24 -2.04
C ILE A 15 2.96 0.98 -2.85
N SER A 16 4.12 0.92 -3.50
CA SER A 16 4.53 -0.20 -4.33
C SER A 16 6.03 -0.47 -4.23
N ASN A 17 6.41 -1.75 -4.34
CA ASN A 17 7.79 -2.19 -4.45
C ASN A 17 8.30 -2.24 -5.91
N HIS A 18 7.46 -1.84 -6.88
CA HIS A 18 7.81 -1.65 -8.28
C HIS A 18 7.32 -0.27 -8.74
N ASN A 19 8.13 0.50 -9.47
CA ASN A 19 7.79 1.87 -9.87
C ASN A 19 6.93 1.96 -11.15
N SER A 20 6.49 0.83 -11.71
CA SER A 20 5.85 0.76 -13.04
C SER A 20 4.48 1.43 -13.16
N LEU A 21 3.78 1.65 -12.04
CA LEU A 21 2.43 2.23 -12.01
C LEU A 21 2.40 3.69 -11.57
N LYS A 22 3.55 4.31 -11.31
CA LYS A 22 3.63 5.69 -10.82
C LYS A 22 2.86 6.66 -11.70
N ASP A 23 3.18 6.70 -12.99
CA ASP A 23 2.56 7.60 -13.96
C ASP A 23 1.04 7.40 -14.08
N LEU A 24 0.56 6.16 -13.89
CA LEU A 24 -0.87 5.88 -13.90
C LEU A 24 -1.54 6.46 -12.66
N VAL A 25 -0.96 6.25 -11.48
CA VAL A 25 -1.54 6.70 -10.20
C VAL A 25 -1.53 8.22 -10.09
N GLU A 26 -0.43 8.86 -10.48
CA GLU A 26 -0.29 10.32 -10.39
C GLU A 26 -1.25 11.06 -11.33
N LYS A 27 -1.68 10.45 -12.45
CA LYS A 27 -2.77 10.99 -13.31
C LYS A 27 -4.11 11.14 -12.59
N PHE A 28 -4.34 10.37 -11.52
CA PHE A 28 -5.51 10.50 -10.66
C PHE A 28 -5.27 11.43 -9.46
N GLU A 29 -4.13 12.12 -9.42
CA GLU A 29 -3.70 13.02 -8.35
C GLU A 29 -3.63 12.32 -6.99
N ILE A 30 -3.27 11.04 -6.99
CA ILE A 30 -3.07 10.23 -5.80
C ILE A 30 -1.56 10.18 -5.50
N PRO A 31 -1.13 10.42 -4.24
CA PRO A 31 0.26 10.24 -3.85
C PRO A 31 0.77 8.83 -4.14
N TYR A 32 1.93 8.71 -4.79
CA TYR A 32 2.58 7.44 -5.09
C TYR A 32 3.92 7.33 -4.38
N HIS A 33 4.14 6.22 -3.68
CA HIS A 33 5.39 5.92 -2.98
C HIS A 33 6.01 4.65 -3.54
N PHE A 34 7.19 4.81 -4.14
CA PHE A 34 8.03 3.70 -4.51
C PHE A 34 8.97 3.34 -3.35
N ILE A 35 8.77 2.15 -2.77
CA ILE A 35 9.61 1.61 -1.69
C ILE A 35 10.16 0.27 -2.15
N SER A 36 11.35 0.30 -2.77
CA SER A 36 11.98 -0.90 -3.31
C SER A 36 12.19 -1.98 -2.26
N ALA A 37 12.06 -3.24 -2.67
CA ALA A 37 12.45 -4.40 -1.86
C ALA A 37 13.91 -4.81 -2.10
N GLU A 38 14.59 -4.18 -3.06
CA GLU A 38 15.91 -4.59 -3.53
C GLU A 38 16.97 -4.35 -2.46
N ASN A 39 17.79 -5.38 -2.20
CA ASN A 39 18.86 -5.36 -1.20
C ASN A 39 18.40 -5.05 0.24
N LEU A 40 17.11 -5.21 0.53
CA LEU A 40 16.56 -5.04 1.87
C LEU A 40 15.95 -6.34 2.35
N ASP A 41 16.16 -6.65 3.62
CA ASP A 41 15.37 -7.70 4.25
C ASP A 41 13.89 -7.27 4.36
N ARG A 42 13.03 -8.22 4.73
CA ARG A 42 11.59 -7.97 4.87
C ARG A 42 11.30 -6.88 5.90
N LYS A 43 11.97 -6.90 7.05
CA LYS A 43 11.68 -6.00 8.18
C LYS A 43 12.17 -4.58 7.88
N GLU A 44 13.31 -4.44 7.22
CA GLU A 44 13.85 -3.17 6.75
C GLU A 44 12.88 -2.48 5.77
N GLN A 45 12.37 -3.22 4.78
CA GLN A 45 11.39 -2.67 3.85
C GLN A 45 10.08 -2.31 4.57
N GLU A 46 9.56 -3.20 5.42
CA GLU A 46 8.34 -2.94 6.20
C GLU A 46 8.46 -1.69 7.08
N ASN A 47 9.61 -1.45 7.71
CA ASN A 47 9.86 -0.24 8.48
C ASN A 47 9.80 1.03 7.61
N GLN A 48 10.25 0.97 6.36
CA GLN A 48 10.11 2.09 5.42
C GLN A 48 8.64 2.31 5.04
N ILE A 49 7.88 1.23 4.82
CA ILE A 49 6.44 1.30 4.57
C ILE A 49 5.72 1.91 5.77
N LEU A 50 6.03 1.49 7.00
CA LEU A 50 5.42 2.03 8.23
C LEU A 50 5.68 3.53 8.37
N LYS A 51 6.93 3.98 8.22
CA LYS A 51 7.28 5.41 8.22
C LYS A 51 6.54 6.20 7.14
N CYS A 52 6.38 5.62 5.95
CA CYS A 52 5.59 6.22 4.89
C CYS A 52 4.10 6.31 5.29
N LEU A 53 3.55 5.29 5.95
CA LEU A 53 2.15 5.28 6.37
C LEU A 53 1.83 6.29 7.50
N GLU A 54 2.81 6.65 8.33
CA GLU A 54 2.64 7.63 9.43
C GLU A 54 2.13 9.01 8.96
N GLN A 55 2.38 9.40 7.71
CA GLN A 55 1.90 10.66 7.16
C GLN A 55 0.40 10.65 6.79
N TYR A 56 -0.25 9.48 6.87
CA TYR A 56 -1.64 9.29 6.44
C TYR A 56 -2.54 8.86 7.60
N LYS A 57 -3.77 9.41 7.60
CA LYS A 57 -4.89 8.86 8.37
C LYS A 57 -5.78 8.04 7.44
N PHE A 58 -5.92 6.75 7.72
CA PHE A 58 -6.69 5.80 6.93
C PHE A 58 -7.34 4.72 7.81
N ASP A 59 -8.44 4.16 7.31
CA ASP A 59 -9.21 3.11 8.01
C ASP A 59 -8.72 1.71 7.64
N TYR A 60 -8.37 1.51 6.36
CA TYR A 60 -7.98 0.21 5.81
C TYR A 60 -6.70 0.28 4.97
N LEU A 61 -5.90 -0.78 5.04
CA LEU A 61 -4.78 -1.06 4.14
C LEU A 61 -5.21 -2.15 3.16
N VAL A 62 -5.26 -1.83 1.86
CA VAL A 62 -5.68 -2.77 0.81
C VAL A 62 -4.47 -3.31 0.07
N LEU A 63 -4.28 -4.64 0.10
CA LEU A 63 -3.26 -5.35 -0.64
C LEU A 63 -3.83 -5.79 -1.99
N ALA A 64 -3.71 -4.92 -2.99
CA ALA A 64 -4.15 -5.19 -4.36
C ALA A 64 -3.04 -5.92 -5.13
N LYS A 65 -3.00 -7.26 -5.04
CA LYS A 65 -1.94 -8.11 -5.61
C LYS A 65 -0.53 -7.77 -5.11
N TYR A 66 -0.38 -7.42 -3.83
CA TYR A 66 0.94 -7.24 -3.23
C TYR A 66 1.59 -8.61 -2.97
N MET A 67 2.65 -8.93 -3.69
CA MET A 67 3.21 -10.29 -3.75
C MET A 67 4.20 -10.65 -2.64
N ARG A 68 4.57 -9.69 -1.76
CA ARG A 68 5.46 -9.99 -0.62
C ARG A 68 4.65 -10.44 0.59
N ILE A 69 5.14 -11.50 1.24
CA ILE A 69 4.61 -11.97 2.52
C ILE A 69 4.94 -10.95 3.61
N LEU A 70 3.90 -10.43 4.26
CA LEU A 70 4.01 -9.53 5.42
C LEU A 70 4.46 -10.29 6.66
N SER A 71 5.27 -9.65 7.50
CA SER A 71 5.67 -10.21 8.79
C SER A 71 4.50 -10.26 9.78
N PRO A 72 4.54 -11.16 10.77
CA PRO A 72 3.53 -11.20 11.83
C PRO A 72 3.43 -9.88 12.61
N ASP A 73 4.55 -9.17 12.81
CA ASP A 73 4.56 -7.87 13.50
C ASP A 73 3.81 -6.80 12.69
N PHE A 74 4.03 -6.75 11.38
CA PHE A 74 3.33 -5.82 10.49
C PHE A 74 1.83 -6.08 10.47
N VAL A 75 1.43 -7.35 10.37
CA VAL A 75 0.01 -7.75 10.39
C VAL A 75 -0.65 -7.38 11.72
N ARG A 76 0.02 -7.61 12.86
CA ARG A 76 -0.48 -7.22 14.19
C ARG A 76 -0.65 -5.70 14.32
N HIS A 77 0.27 -4.92 13.74
CA HIS A 77 0.17 -3.45 13.79
C HIS A 77 -1.12 -2.92 13.13
N PHE A 78 -1.63 -3.63 12.12
CA PHE A 78 -2.86 -3.30 11.41
C PHE A 78 -3.95 -4.36 11.62
N GLU A 79 -4.01 -4.96 12.80
CA GLU A 79 -5.01 -6.00 13.12
C GLU A 79 -6.43 -5.50 12.82
N GLY A 80 -7.19 -6.31 12.07
CA GLY A 80 -8.55 -5.96 11.64
C GLY A 80 -8.66 -4.88 10.54
N LYS A 81 -7.53 -4.36 10.03
CA LYS A 81 -7.50 -3.26 9.05
C LYS A 81 -6.90 -3.61 7.69
N ILE A 82 -6.41 -4.84 7.51
CA ILE A 82 -5.84 -5.29 6.23
C ILE A 82 -6.91 -6.04 5.41
N ILE A 83 -7.08 -5.63 4.15
CA ILE A 83 -7.88 -6.35 3.15
C ILE A 83 -6.93 -6.85 2.07
N ASN A 84 -6.86 -8.16 1.84
CA ASN A 84 -6.06 -8.74 0.76
C ASN A 84 -6.95 -9.27 -0.36
N ILE A 85 -6.61 -8.94 -1.61
CA ILE A 85 -7.34 -9.42 -2.79
C ILE A 85 -6.46 -10.45 -3.51
N HIS A 86 -6.94 -11.68 -3.59
CA HIS A 86 -6.31 -12.77 -4.32
C HIS A 86 -7.29 -13.28 -5.38
N HIS A 87 -6.85 -13.33 -6.64
CA HIS A 87 -7.59 -14.15 -7.61
C HIS A 87 -7.23 -15.61 -7.32
N SER A 88 -8.23 -16.43 -7.00
CA SER A 88 -8.03 -17.88 -7.01
C SER A 88 -7.98 -18.38 -8.45
#